data_AF-A0A803Q8F7-F1
#
_entry.id   AF-A0A803Q8F7-F1
#
_cell.length_a   1.000
_cell.length_b   1.000
_cell.length_c   1.000
_cell.angle_alpha   90.00
_cell.angle_beta   90.00
_cell.angle_gamma   90.00
#
_symmetry.space_group_name_H-M   'P 1'
#
loop_
_entity.id
_entity.type
_entity.pdbx_description
1 polymer ?
#
loop_
_entity_poly.entity_id
_entity_poly.type
_entity_poly.pdbx_seq_one_letter_code
_entity_poly.pdbx_strand_id
1 'polypeptide(L)'
;MNLVENAVEDFSLDLVPNDINAKGTIRRTLAGKFFSKRKVFNGKLRSILTQMWNVHPGWRLQEIQNKIYIFRFSSETDALKVMSRGPWGPCGCFLLVTSMPDNGKWQSTDLQSVHLWVRLLGVPYRYITDENVGKIANRVGTLISADKTRVLVFCLFQV
;
A
#
# COMPACT_ATOMS: atom_id res chain seq x y z
N MET A 1 51.49 -25.00 -19.09
CA MET A 1 50.89 -23.91 -18.30
C MET A 1 49.39 -24.09 -18.43
N ASN A 2 48.73 -24.59 -17.38
CA ASN A 2 47.34 -25.03 -17.41
C ASN A 2 46.40 -23.82 -17.50
N LEU A 3 45.55 -23.79 -18.51
CA LEU A 3 44.29 -23.06 -18.46
C LEU A 3 43.21 -24.13 -18.54
N VAL A 4 42.72 -24.53 -17.37
CA VAL A 4 41.45 -25.22 -17.25
C VAL A 4 40.41 -24.15 -17.58
N GLU A 5 39.96 -24.10 -18.83
CA GLU A 5 38.69 -23.45 -19.16
C GLU A 5 37.60 -24.27 -18.46
N ASN A 6 37.29 -23.87 -17.22
CA ASN A 6 36.09 -24.31 -16.53
C ASN A 6 34.90 -23.78 -17.35
N ALA A 7 34.37 -24.64 -18.22
CA ALA A 7 33.04 -24.46 -18.79
C ALA A 7 32.05 -24.48 -17.63
N VAL A 8 31.69 -23.29 -17.15
CA VAL A 8 30.52 -23.12 -16.29
C VAL A 8 29.34 -23.47 -17.17
N GLU A 9 28.70 -24.60 -16.90
CA GLU A 9 27.44 -24.96 -17.55
C GLU A 9 26.46 -23.79 -17.38
N ASP A 10 25.97 -23.27 -18.50
CA ASP A 10 24.99 -22.20 -18.49
C ASP A 10 23.64 -22.77 -18.03
N PHE A 11 23.33 -22.61 -16.74
CA PHE A 11 22.05 -23.00 -16.13
C PHE A 11 20.94 -21.98 -16.38
N SER A 12 21.03 -21.20 -17.46
CA SER A 12 19.98 -20.26 -17.83
C SER A 12 18.68 -21.02 -18.13
N LEU A 13 17.56 -20.47 -17.64
CA LEU A 13 16.22 -21.02 -17.83
C LEU A 13 15.37 -20.02 -18.61
N ASP A 14 14.95 -20.41 -19.82
CA ASP A 14 14.04 -19.62 -20.63
C ASP A 14 12.59 -19.81 -20.16
N LEU A 15 12.03 -18.76 -19.57
CA LEU A 15 10.66 -18.76 -19.08
C LEU A 15 9.71 -18.24 -20.16
N VAL A 16 8.60 -18.93 -20.37
CA VAL A 16 7.53 -18.49 -21.29
C VAL A 16 6.53 -17.61 -20.53
N PRO A 17 6.30 -16.35 -20.95
CA PRO A 17 5.38 -15.46 -20.26
C PRO A 17 3.90 -15.83 -20.48
N ASN A 18 3.06 -15.54 -19.49
CA ASN A 18 1.59 -15.57 -19.61
C ASN A 18 1.03 -14.21 -19.20
N ASP A 19 1.22 -13.22 -20.08
CA ASP A 19 0.94 -11.82 -19.78
C ASP A 19 -0.54 -11.53 -19.53
N ILE A 20 -1.44 -12.25 -20.21
CA ILE A 20 -2.90 -12.06 -20.04
C ILE A 20 -3.32 -12.44 -18.62
N ASN A 21 -2.91 -13.64 -18.17
CA ASN A 21 -3.22 -14.10 -16.82
C ASN A 21 -2.49 -13.27 -15.74
N ALA A 22 -1.23 -12.92 -16.01
CA ALA A 22 -0.44 -12.08 -15.12
C ALA A 22 -1.13 -10.72 -14.90
N LYS A 23 -1.52 -10.03 -15.98
CA LYS A 23 -2.21 -8.74 -15.91
C LYS A 23 -3.51 -8.81 -15.13
N GLY A 24 -4.34 -9.83 -15.40
CA GLY A 24 -5.59 -10.05 -14.66
C GLY A 24 -5.36 -10.37 -13.18
N THR A 25 -4.26 -11.03 -12.83
CA THR A 25 -3.88 -11.32 -11.44
C THR A 25 -3.35 -10.07 -10.73
N ILE A 26 -2.50 -9.29 -11.39
CA ILE A 26 -1.89 -8.06 -10.87
C ILE A 26 -2.97 -7.05 -10.49
N ARG A 27 -3.94 -6.80 -11.37
CA ARG A 27 -5.06 -5.86 -11.13
C ARG A 27 -5.94 -6.21 -9.93
N ARG A 28 -5.94 -7.49 -9.53
CA ARG A 28 -6.71 -8.00 -8.39
C ARG A 28 -5.84 -8.21 -7.16
N THR A 29 -4.60 -7.75 -7.17
CA THR A 29 -3.63 -7.97 -6.10
C THR A 29 -3.17 -6.62 -5.53
N LEU A 30 -3.21 -6.52 -4.20
CA LEU A 30 -2.67 -5.39 -3.45
C LEU A 30 -1.49 -5.87 -2.60
N ALA A 31 -0.52 -4.99 -2.40
CA ALA A 31 0.53 -5.15 -1.41
C ALA A 31 0.20 -4.26 -0.20
N GLY A 32 0.67 -4.64 0.99
CA GLY A 32 0.52 -3.79 2.16
C GLY A 32 1.56 -4.05 3.23
N LYS A 33 1.77 -3.03 4.07
CA LYS A 33 2.71 -3.06 5.19
C LYS A 33 1.96 -2.72 6.47
N PHE A 34 2.06 -3.60 7.46
CA PHE A 34 1.35 -3.46 8.72
C PHE A 34 2.26 -2.89 9.81
N PHE A 35 1.98 -1.67 10.24
CA PHE A 35 2.76 -0.93 11.22
C PHE A 35 2.26 -1.24 12.64
N SER A 36 2.65 -2.41 13.15
CA SER A 36 2.35 -2.82 14.53
C SER A 36 3.61 -3.10 15.33
N LYS A 37 3.65 -2.72 16.61
CA LYS A 37 4.73 -3.12 17.54
C LYS A 37 4.60 -4.59 17.97
N ARG A 38 3.36 -5.09 18.06
CA ARG A 38 3.07 -6.45 18.54
C ARG A 38 2.87 -7.41 17.37
N LYS A 39 3.18 -8.68 17.58
CA LYS A 39 2.83 -9.73 16.61
C LYS A 39 1.32 -9.94 16.63
N VAL A 40 0.70 -9.92 15.45
CA VAL A 40 -0.72 -10.23 15.26
C VAL A 40 -0.79 -11.49 14.42
N PHE A 41 -1.58 -12.48 14.87
CA PHE A 41 -1.78 -13.70 14.11
C PHE A 41 -2.53 -13.42 12.81
N ASN A 42 -2.06 -14.00 11.70
CA ASN A 42 -2.62 -13.78 10.37
C ASN A 42 -4.11 -14.15 10.28
N GLY A 43 -4.57 -15.17 11.02
CA GLY A 43 -5.99 -15.50 11.13
C GLY A 43 -6.83 -14.38 11.75
N LYS A 44 -6.33 -13.75 12.82
CA LYS A 44 -6.99 -12.61 13.47
C LYS A 44 -7.01 -11.40 12.55
N LEU A 45 -5.88 -11.07 11.92
CA LEU A 45 -5.77 -9.97 10.96
C LEU A 45 -6.76 -10.17 9.80
N ARG A 46 -6.80 -11.36 9.21
CA ARG A 46 -7.72 -11.72 8.13
C ARG A 46 -9.19 -11.59 8.54
N SER A 47 -9.55 -12.03 9.75
CA SER A 47 -10.92 -11.91 10.27
C SER A 47 -11.36 -10.45 10.35
N ILE A 48 -10.52 -9.59 10.93
CA ILE A 48 -10.80 -8.14 11.06
C ILE A 48 -10.87 -7.48 9.68
N LEU A 49 -9.93 -7.78 8.78
CA LEU A 49 -9.92 -7.22 7.43
C LEU A 49 -11.14 -7.64 6.62
N THR A 50 -11.62 -8.89 6.78
CA THR A 50 -12.86 -9.35 6.14
C THR A 50 -14.05 -8.48 6.54
N GLN A 51 -14.17 -8.15 7.83
CA GLN A 51 -15.23 -7.28 8.34
C GLN A 51 -15.06 -5.83 7.85
N MET A 52 -13.84 -5.30 7.90
CA MET A 52 -13.55 -3.90 7.51
C MET A 52 -13.75 -3.64 6.02
N TRP A 53 -13.27 -4.54 5.16
CA TRP A 53 -13.28 -4.34 3.72
C TRP A 53 -14.64 -4.61 3.09
N ASN A 54 -15.45 -5.49 3.70
CA ASN A 54 -16.77 -5.87 3.20
C ASN A 54 -16.71 -6.22 1.70
N VAL A 55 -15.75 -7.06 1.31
CA VAL A 55 -15.52 -7.53 -0.07
C VAL A 55 -16.11 -8.92 -0.26
N HIS A 56 -16.24 -9.35 -1.52
CA HIS A 56 -16.71 -10.69 -1.82
C HIS A 56 -15.83 -11.78 -1.16
N PRO A 57 -16.41 -12.93 -0.78
CA PRO A 57 -15.65 -14.06 -0.27
C PRO A 57 -14.57 -14.55 -1.25
N GLY A 58 -13.59 -15.29 -0.73
CA GLY A 58 -12.55 -15.94 -1.54
C GLY A 58 -11.25 -15.14 -1.73
N TRP A 59 -11.17 -13.91 -1.21
CA TRP A 59 -9.90 -13.18 -1.19
C TRP A 59 -8.85 -13.88 -0.30
N ARG A 60 -7.56 -13.76 -0.59
CA ARG A 60 -6.45 -14.41 0.13
C ARG A 60 -5.53 -13.38 0.77
N LEU A 61 -4.99 -13.74 1.95
CA LEU A 61 -3.97 -13.00 2.68
C LEU A 61 -2.73 -13.87 2.77
N GLN A 62 -1.58 -13.34 2.34
CA GLN A 62 -0.29 -14.01 2.48
C GLN A 62 0.73 -13.04 3.05
N GLU A 63 1.42 -13.42 4.12
CA GLU A 63 2.60 -12.70 4.61
C GLU A 63 3.82 -13.19 3.82
N ILE A 64 4.53 -12.26 3.18
CA ILE A 64 5.66 -12.57 2.29
C ILE A 64 7.00 -12.14 2.89
N GLN A 65 6.98 -11.16 3.77
CA GLN A 65 8.08 -10.73 4.61
C GLN A 65 7.47 -10.20 5.91
N ASN A 66 8.26 -10.07 6.98
CA ASN A 66 7.81 -9.54 8.27
C ASN A 66 6.89 -8.31 8.11
N LYS A 67 5.60 -8.51 8.39
CA LYS A 67 4.53 -7.49 8.29
C LYS A 67 4.27 -6.92 6.89
N ILE A 68 4.82 -7.52 5.84
CA ILE A 68 4.48 -7.22 4.45
C ILE A 68 3.56 -8.33 3.93
N TYR A 69 2.43 -7.92 3.39
CA TYR A 69 1.35 -8.79 3.00
C TYR A 69 0.97 -8.59 1.53
N ILE A 70 0.56 -9.69 0.91
CA ILE A 70 -0.13 -9.70 -0.37
C ILE A 70 -1.59 -10.07 -0.14
N PHE A 71 -2.47 -9.25 -0.69
CA PHE A 71 -3.91 -9.44 -0.67
C PHE A 71 -4.37 -9.71 -2.09
N ARG A 72 -4.90 -10.92 -2.36
CA ARG A 72 -5.41 -11.28 -3.69
C ARG A 72 -6.91 -11.41 -3.64
N PHE A 73 -7.61 -10.56 -4.38
CA PHE A 73 -9.06 -10.50 -4.43
C PHE A 73 -9.62 -11.35 -5.57
N SER A 74 -10.91 -11.70 -5.44
CA SER A 74 -11.64 -12.43 -6.49
C SER A 74 -11.92 -11.52 -7.70
N SER A 75 -12.12 -10.23 -7.47
CA SER A 75 -12.43 -9.22 -8.48
C SER A 75 -11.53 -7.98 -8.38
N GLU A 76 -11.36 -7.27 -9.51
CA GLU A 76 -10.63 -5.99 -9.55
C GLU A 76 -11.42 -4.91 -8.82
N THR A 77 -12.75 -4.96 -8.91
CA THR A 77 -13.67 -4.07 -8.19
C THR A 77 -13.47 -4.12 -6.68
N ASP A 78 -13.27 -5.30 -6.09
CA ASP A 78 -12.99 -5.43 -4.65
C ASP A 78 -11.63 -4.82 -4.28
N ALA A 79 -10.60 -5.04 -5.11
CA ALA A 79 -9.28 -4.43 -4.89
C ALA A 79 -9.35 -2.90 -4.94
N LEU A 80 -10.03 -2.34 -5.94
CA LEU A 80 -10.26 -0.89 -6.07
C LEU A 80 -11.11 -0.33 -4.92
N LYS A 81 -12.10 -1.08 -4.43
CA LYS A 81 -12.90 -0.72 -3.26
C LYS A 81 -12.03 -0.62 -2.00
N VAL A 82 -11.11 -1.56 -1.80
CA VAL A 82 -10.18 -1.52 -0.66
C VAL A 82 -9.19 -0.36 -0.78
N MET A 83 -8.69 -0.08 -1.98
CA MET A 83 -7.82 1.06 -2.23
C MET A 83 -8.49 2.41 -1.96
N SER A 84 -9.74 2.57 -2.42
CA SER A 84 -10.46 3.84 -2.34
C SER A 84 -11.05 4.18 -0.96
N ARG A 85 -11.25 3.19 -0.09
CA ARG A 85 -11.88 3.37 1.23
C ARG A 85 -10.92 3.43 2.41
N GLY A 86 -9.61 3.32 2.15
CA GLY A 86 -8.58 3.50 3.18
C GLY A 86 -8.56 4.93 3.72
N PRO A 87 -7.76 5.21 4.78
CA PRO A 87 -6.75 4.33 5.39
C PRO A 87 -7.34 3.17 6.21
N TRP A 88 -6.53 2.13 6.45
CA TRP A 88 -6.96 0.93 7.19
C TRP A 88 -6.27 0.84 8.56
N GLY A 89 -7.06 0.57 9.60
CA GLY A 89 -6.62 0.54 11.00
C GLY A 89 -6.88 -0.79 11.75
N PRO A 90 -6.58 -1.97 11.19
CA PRO A 90 -6.90 -3.24 11.85
C PRO A 90 -6.11 -3.40 13.15
N CYS A 91 -6.76 -3.98 14.17
CA CYS A 91 -6.17 -4.16 15.52
C CYS A 91 -5.65 -2.86 16.16
N GLY A 92 -6.21 -1.70 15.80
CA GLY A 92 -5.74 -0.40 16.30
C GLY A 92 -4.35 0.00 15.82
N CYS A 93 -3.86 -0.64 14.75
CA CYS A 93 -2.56 -0.35 14.13
C CYS A 93 -2.78 0.02 12.66
N PHE A 94 -1.86 0.79 12.08
CA PHE A 94 -1.97 1.26 10.72
C PHE A 94 -1.57 0.19 9.71
N LEU A 95 -2.39 -0.02 8.67
CA LEU A 95 -2.10 -0.86 7.52
C LEU A 95 -2.05 0.01 6.27
N LEU A 96 -0.86 0.16 5.71
CA LEU A 96 -0.68 0.73 4.37
C LEU A 96 -1.05 -0.32 3.33
N VAL A 97 -1.85 0.08 2.34
CA VAL A 97 -2.28 -0.77 1.23
C VAL A 97 -2.07 0.00 -0.08
N THR A 98 -1.55 -0.67 -1.08
CA THR A 98 -1.23 -0.11 -2.38
C THR A 98 -1.36 -1.17 -3.49
N SER A 99 -1.58 -0.73 -4.72
CA SER A 99 -1.73 -1.63 -5.87
C SER A 99 -0.42 -2.36 -6.17
N MET A 100 -0.52 -3.63 -6.60
CA MET A 100 0.64 -4.32 -7.14
C MET A 100 1.11 -3.62 -8.42
N PRO A 101 2.42 -3.33 -8.59
CA PRO A 101 2.95 -2.74 -9.82
C PRO A 101 2.75 -3.66 -11.03
N ASP A 102 2.78 -3.07 -12.23
CA ASP A 102 2.57 -3.79 -13.49
C ASP A 102 3.59 -4.90 -13.75
N ASN A 103 4.77 -4.83 -13.12
CA ASN A 103 5.79 -5.88 -13.19
C ASN A 103 5.50 -7.07 -12.25
N GLY A 104 4.44 -7.01 -11.44
CA GLY A 104 4.03 -8.05 -10.50
C GLY A 104 4.96 -8.25 -9.30
N LYS A 105 5.96 -7.38 -9.10
CA LYS A 105 6.96 -7.50 -8.03
C LYS A 105 6.59 -6.59 -6.87
N TRP A 106 6.29 -7.21 -5.72
CA TRP A 106 5.95 -6.47 -4.50
C TRP A 106 7.12 -5.58 -4.03
N GLN A 107 8.36 -5.95 -4.31
CA GLN A 107 9.54 -5.14 -3.97
C GLN A 107 9.58 -3.79 -4.69
N SER A 108 8.91 -3.69 -5.84
CA SER A 108 8.78 -2.44 -6.60
C SER A 108 7.64 -1.56 -6.07
N THR A 109 6.98 -1.97 -4.99
CA THR A 109 5.84 -1.26 -4.42
C THR A 109 6.31 -0.24 -3.39
N ASP A 110 5.80 0.99 -3.45
CA ASP A 110 6.00 1.96 -2.37
C ASP A 110 5.17 1.58 -1.14
N LEU A 111 5.87 1.05 -0.14
CA LEU A 111 5.33 0.70 1.18
C LEU A 111 5.92 1.59 2.28
N GLN A 112 6.39 2.78 1.94
CA GLN A 112 6.97 3.75 2.86
C GLN A 112 6.26 5.10 2.79
N SER A 113 5.34 5.30 1.84
CA SER A 113 4.57 6.53 1.75
C SER A 113 3.06 6.32 1.73
N VAL A 114 2.32 7.31 2.22
CA VAL A 114 0.86 7.32 2.16
C VAL A 114 0.33 8.72 1.89
N HIS A 115 -0.73 8.79 1.09
CA HIS A 115 -1.48 9.99 0.83
C HIS A 115 -2.70 10.06 1.75
N LEU A 116 -2.80 11.09 2.59
CA LEU A 116 -3.90 11.23 3.55
C LEU A 116 -4.46 12.65 3.54
N TRP A 117 -5.77 12.74 3.71
CA TRP A 117 -6.43 13.98 4.09
C TRP A 117 -6.29 14.17 5.60
N VAL A 118 -5.73 15.31 5.99
CA VAL A 118 -5.57 15.73 7.38
C VAL A 118 -6.44 16.95 7.62
N ARG A 119 -7.22 16.91 8.71
CA ARG A 119 -8.03 18.04 9.13
C ARG A 119 -7.24 18.90 10.10
N LEU A 120 -7.13 20.20 9.81
CA LEU A 120 -6.53 21.15 10.74
C LEU A 120 -7.59 21.55 11.76
N LEU A 121 -7.31 21.28 13.04
CA LEU A 121 -8.21 21.61 14.15
C LEU A 121 -7.61 22.74 14.98
N GLY A 122 -8.48 23.62 15.51
CA GLY A 122 -8.06 24.70 16.42
C GLY A 122 -7.35 25.88 15.76
N VAL A 123 -7.37 25.99 14.42
CA VAL A 123 -6.81 27.14 13.69
C VAL A 123 -7.88 28.24 13.59
N PRO A 124 -7.69 29.43 14.20
CA PRO A 124 -8.64 30.52 14.04
C PRO A 124 -8.77 30.95 12.58
N TYR A 125 -9.99 31.30 12.14
CA TYR A 125 -10.28 31.61 10.74
C TYR A 125 -9.34 32.65 10.11
N ARG A 126 -8.91 33.66 10.88
CA ARG A 126 -7.96 34.69 10.41
C ARG A 126 -6.60 34.15 9.96
N TYR A 127 -6.24 32.94 10.40
CA TYR A 127 -4.97 32.27 10.06
C TYR A 127 -5.11 31.23 8.95
N ILE A 128 -6.32 30.97 8.43
CA ILE A 128 -6.55 30.03 7.32
C ILE A 128 -6.27 30.75 5.99
N THR A 129 -5.00 31.08 5.77
CA THR A 129 -4.48 31.62 4.50
C THR A 129 -3.69 30.54 3.77
N ASP A 130 -3.53 30.65 2.44
CA ASP A 130 -2.77 29.66 1.66
C ASP A 130 -1.33 29.50 2.17
N GLU A 131 -0.69 30.62 2.52
CA GLU A 131 0.65 30.63 3.09
C GLU A 131 0.74 29.86 4.41
N ASN A 132 -0.18 30.11 5.35
CA ASN A 132 -0.17 29.46 6.65
C ASN A 132 -0.58 27.99 6.57
N VAL A 133 -1.57 27.67 5.73
CA VAL A 133 -1.97 26.28 5.45
C VAL A 133 -0.80 25.51 4.86
N GLY A 134 -0.05 26.11 3.93
CA GLY A 134 1.19 25.55 3.38
C GLY A 134 2.23 25.27 4.45
N LYS A 135 2.51 26.25 5.31
CA LYS A 135 3.47 26.11 6.43
C LYS A 135 3.06 24.99 7.39
N ILE A 136 1.79 24.94 7.76
CA ILE A 136 1.26 23.91 8.68
C ILE A 136 1.32 22.54 8.03
N ALA A 137 0.83 22.40 6.80
CA ALA A 137 0.84 21.14 6.06
C ALA A 137 2.25 20.57 5.91
N ASN A 138 3.21 21.39 5.45
CA ASN A 138 4.61 21.01 5.27
C ASN A 138 5.33 20.63 6.57
N ARG A 139 4.76 20.95 7.75
CA ARG A 139 5.28 20.48 9.03
C ARG A 139 4.87 19.04 9.34
N VAL A 140 3.75 18.57 8.79
CA VAL A 140 3.22 17.23 9.02
C VAL A 140 3.56 16.26 7.88
N GLY A 141 3.53 16.74 6.64
CA GLY A 141 3.88 15.97 5.43
C GLY A 141 4.01 16.88 4.21
N THR A 142 4.31 16.36 3.03
CA THR A 142 4.41 17.20 1.83
C THR A 142 3.01 17.60 1.36
N LEU A 143 2.70 18.90 1.35
CA LEU A 143 1.40 19.38 0.87
C LEU A 143 1.23 19.07 -0.63
N ILE A 144 0.11 18.45 -0.97
CA ILE A 144 -0.32 18.19 -2.35
C ILE A 144 -1.49 19.11 -2.73
N SER A 145 -2.47 19.26 -1.84
CA SER A 145 -3.66 20.09 -2.07
C SER A 145 -4.30 20.53 -0.76
N ALA A 146 -5.09 21.60 -0.79
CA ALA A 146 -5.83 22.10 0.38
C ALA A 146 -7.29 22.43 0.04
N ASP A 147 -8.21 22.04 0.92
CA ASP A 147 -9.62 22.46 0.94
C ASP A 147 -9.81 23.42 2.12
N LYS A 148 -9.74 24.73 1.83
CA LYS A 148 -9.89 25.79 2.84
C LYS A 148 -11.30 25.85 3.43
N THR A 149 -12.32 25.45 2.69
CA THR A 149 -13.72 25.46 3.15
C THR A 149 -13.94 24.46 4.27
N ARG A 150 -13.28 23.30 4.19
CA ARG A 150 -13.35 22.24 5.21
C ARG A 150 -12.13 22.21 6.13
N VAL A 151 -11.17 23.10 5.91
CA VAL A 151 -9.88 23.18 6.60
C VAL A 151 -9.15 21.82 6.57
N LEU A 152 -9.08 21.24 5.36
CA LEU A 152 -8.40 19.97 5.10
C LEU A 152 -7.16 20.22 4.24
N VAL A 153 -6.11 19.45 4.50
CA VAL A 153 -4.91 19.39 3.68
C VAL A 153 -4.68 17.95 3.24
N PHE A 154 -4.39 17.76 1.97
CA PHE A 154 -3.98 16.49 1.41
C PHE A 154 -2.46 16.45 1.37
N CYS A 155 -1.87 15.52 2.10
CA CYS A 155 -0.42 15.44 2.25
C CYS A 155 0.11 14.04 1.96
N LEU A 156 1.35 14.00 1.45
CA LEU A 156 2.17 12.81 1.40
C LEU A 156 2.96 12.67 2.70
N PHE A 157 2.84 11.52 3.35
CA PHE A 157 3.58 11.17 4.55
C PHE A 157 4.57 10.05 4.24
N GLN A 158 5.76 10.10 4.84
CA GLN A 158 6.71 9.00 4.88
C GLN A 158 6.52 8.25 6.22
N VAL A 159 6.35 6.93 6.19
CA VAL A 159 5.96 6.06 7.32
C VAL A 159 6.96 4.94 7.63
#